data_AF-A0A2P9FI92-F1
#
_entry.id   AF-A0A2P9FI92-F1
#
_cell.length_a   1.000
_cell.length_b   1.000
_cell.length_c   1.000
_cell.angle_alpha   90.00
_cell.angle_beta   90.00
_cell.angle_gamma   90.00
#
_symmetry.space_group_name_H-M   'P 1'
#
loop_
_entity.id
_entity.type
_entity.pdbx_description
1 polymer ?
#
loop_
_entity_poly.entity_id
_entity_poly.type
_entity_poly.pdbx_seq_one_letter_code
_entity_poly.pdbx_strand_id
1 'polypeptide(L)'
;MSHDTPQSPAQGPVPINCVVCEGEFIPHPRQIYCSPRCKVLARRAAPAEPQTHSCPACGGDFTANPRLRQVYCSPACRRDAEKQRDRQRDEERARRLGETLAPPAMPGLPLPPRSTPRSGSHTAVPERDPLEPTATRNCPHCQQPVTIVALLATPEAARPTMPAGPDVIPLRRTP
;
A
#
# COMPACT_ATOMS: atom_id res chain seq x y z
N MET A 1 20.56 56.55 -14.34
CA MET A 1 20.79 55.10 -14.47
C MET A 1 19.47 54.49 -14.90
N SER A 2 19.24 54.41 -16.21
CA SER A 2 18.02 53.84 -16.78
C SER A 2 18.37 52.49 -17.37
N HIS A 3 17.87 51.42 -16.77
CA HIS A 3 18.00 50.07 -17.29
C HIS A 3 16.90 49.84 -18.32
N ASP A 4 17.25 50.02 -19.59
CA ASP A 4 16.44 49.60 -20.72
C ASP A 4 16.48 48.07 -20.77
N THR A 5 15.36 47.43 -20.44
CA THR A 5 15.23 45.97 -20.48
C THR A 5 14.73 45.59 -21.87
N PRO A 6 15.48 44.80 -22.67
CA PRO A 6 15.03 44.43 -24.00
C PRO A 6 13.83 43.47 -23.89
N GLN A 7 12.67 43.97 -24.34
CA GLN A 7 11.43 43.21 -24.48
C GLN A 7 11.65 42.06 -25.48
N SER A 8 11.62 40.82 -25.00
CA SER A 8 11.73 39.62 -25.84
C SER A 8 10.55 39.55 -26.80
N PRO A 9 10.74 39.30 -28.11
CA PRO A 9 9.64 39.27 -29.06
C PRO A 9 8.68 38.13 -28.68
N ALA A 10 7.39 38.47 -28.53
CA ALA A 10 6.33 37.50 -28.31
C ALA A 10 6.30 36.54 -29.50
N GLN A 11 6.90 35.36 -29.32
CA GLN A 11 6.90 34.30 -30.32
C GLN A 11 5.45 33.85 -30.48
N GLY A 12 4.85 34.20 -31.63
CA GLY A 12 3.53 33.71 -32.01
C GLY A 12 3.51 32.18 -32.07
N PRO A 13 2.33 31.56 -32.01
CA PRO A 13 2.22 30.11 -32.07
C PRO A 13 2.81 29.60 -33.39
N VAL A 14 3.86 28.77 -33.28
CA VAL A 14 4.57 28.19 -34.43
C VAL A 14 3.63 27.21 -35.14
N PRO A 15 3.45 27.32 -36.46
CA PRO A 15 2.65 26.35 -37.20
C PRO A 15 3.29 24.96 -37.13
N ILE A 16 2.44 23.93 -37.02
CA ILE A 16 2.86 22.52 -37.03
C ILE A 16 2.07 21.75 -38.10
N ASN A 17 2.63 20.62 -38.54
CA ASN A 17 1.98 19.77 -39.53
C ASN A 17 1.08 18.73 -38.85
N CYS A 18 -0.13 18.55 -39.38
CA CYS A 18 -1.03 17.52 -38.88
C CYS A 18 -0.56 16.12 -39.28
N VAL A 19 -0.38 15.22 -38.31
CA VAL A 19 0.05 13.82 -38.53
C VAL A 19 -0.88 12.95 -39.37
N VAL A 20 -2.04 13.46 -39.81
CA VAL A 20 -3.07 12.70 -40.54
C VAL A 20 -3.22 13.15 -41.98
N CYS A 21 -3.16 14.45 -42.23
CA CYS A 21 -3.36 15.04 -43.56
C CYS A 21 -2.16 15.87 -44.02
N GLU A 22 -1.10 15.91 -43.21
CA GLU A 22 0.16 16.66 -43.44
C GLU A 22 0.01 18.18 -43.62
N GLY A 23 -1.22 18.70 -43.52
CA GLY A 23 -1.53 20.12 -43.63
C GLY A 23 -1.01 20.93 -42.44
N GLU A 24 -0.47 22.10 -42.75
CA GLU A 24 -0.03 23.10 -41.78
C GLU A 24 -1.21 23.70 -41.02
N PHE A 25 -1.08 23.85 -39.70
CA PHE A 25 -2.05 24.56 -38.88
C PHE A 25 -1.40 25.18 -37.64
N ILE A 26 -2.06 26.17 -37.05
CA ILE A 26 -1.62 26.82 -35.81
C ILE A 26 -2.27 26.08 -34.62
N PRO A 27 -1.50 25.37 -33.79
CA PRO A 27 -2.07 24.59 -32.69
C PRO A 27 -2.45 25.47 -31.50
N HIS A 28 -3.61 25.21 -30.91
CA HIS A 28 -3.90 25.65 -29.54
C HIS A 28 -3.16 24.77 -28.51
N PRO A 29 -3.05 25.20 -27.24
CA PRO A 29 -2.42 24.38 -26.19
C PRO A 29 -3.04 22.98 -26.14
N ARG A 30 -2.20 21.93 -26.27
CA ARG A 30 -2.57 20.50 -26.33
C ARG A 30 -3.29 20.04 -27.62
N GLN A 31 -3.39 20.86 -28.67
CA GLN A 31 -3.97 20.45 -29.94
C GLN A 31 -2.94 19.77 -30.85
N ILE A 32 -3.22 18.54 -31.27
CA ILE A 32 -2.32 17.71 -32.11
C ILE A 32 -2.84 17.58 -33.55
N TYR A 33 -4.13 17.82 -33.77
CA TYR A 33 -4.79 17.63 -35.07
C TYR A 33 -5.36 18.94 -35.60
N CYS A 34 -5.27 19.18 -36.91
CA CYS A 34 -5.79 20.37 -37.56
C CYS A 34 -7.33 20.47 -37.48
N SER A 35 -8.04 19.34 -37.34
CA SER A 35 -9.50 19.30 -37.33
C SER A 35 -10.07 18.11 -36.53
N PRO A 36 -11.35 18.19 -36.10
CA PRO A 36 -12.07 17.05 -35.52
C PRO A 36 -12.12 15.84 -36.46
N ARG A 37 -12.18 16.08 -37.77
CA ARG A 37 -12.14 15.02 -38.80
C ARG A 37 -10.81 14.26 -38.75
N CYS A 38 -9.68 14.98 -38.72
CA CYS A 38 -8.36 14.36 -38.59
C CYS A 38 -8.21 13.64 -37.25
N LYS A 39 -8.75 14.18 -36.16
CA LYS A 39 -8.79 13.49 -34.85
C LYS A 39 -9.55 12.16 -34.90
N VAL A 40 -10.69 12.10 -35.58
CA VAL A 40 -11.47 10.86 -35.73
C VAL A 40 -10.75 9.87 -36.64
N LEU A 41 -10.17 10.33 -37.74
CA LEU A 41 -9.37 9.51 -38.65
C LEU A 41 -8.17 8.88 -37.93
N ALA A 42 -7.42 9.66 -37.14
CA ALA A 42 -6.32 9.16 -36.31
C ALA A 42 -6.76 8.08 -35.32
N ARG A 43 -7.96 8.20 -34.75
CA ARG A 43 -8.51 7.20 -33.82
C ARG A 43 -9.00 5.93 -34.52
N ARG A 44 -9.46 6.04 -35.76
CA ARG A 44 -9.97 4.93 -36.58
C ARG A 44 -8.89 4.21 -37.37
N ALA A 45 -7.73 4.85 -37.55
CA ALA A 45 -6.58 4.24 -38.18
C ALA A 45 -6.30 2.87 -37.55
N ALA A 46 -5.85 1.92 -38.39
CA ALA A 46 -5.46 0.61 -37.92
C ALA A 46 -4.41 0.80 -36.80
N PRO A 47 -4.54 0.09 -35.67
CA PRO A 47 -3.54 0.17 -34.63
C PRO A 47 -2.17 -0.17 -35.23
N ALA A 48 -1.13 0.52 -34.74
CA ALA A 48 0.25 0.17 -35.02
C ALA A 48 0.48 -1.32 -34.74
N GLU A 49 1.49 -1.93 -35.38
CA GLU A 49 1.76 -3.35 -35.20
C GLU A 49 1.84 -3.75 -33.72
N PRO A 50 1.32 -4.92 -33.36
CA PRO A 50 1.30 -5.36 -31.98
C PRO A 50 2.73 -5.43 -31.43
N GLN A 51 2.96 -4.73 -30.31
CA GLN A 51 4.27 -4.64 -29.69
C GLN A 51 4.47 -5.80 -28.71
N THR A 52 5.66 -6.40 -28.75
CA THR A 52 6.09 -7.39 -27.77
C THR A 52 6.54 -6.66 -26.50
N HIS A 53 5.96 -7.03 -25.36
CA HIS A 53 6.32 -6.51 -24.05
C HIS A 53 6.70 -7.66 -23.11
N SER A 54 7.61 -7.40 -22.18
CA SER A 54 7.92 -8.34 -21.11
C SER A 54 6.96 -8.15 -19.93
N CYS A 55 6.41 -9.24 -19.41
CA CYS A 55 5.51 -9.23 -18.27
C CYS A 55 6.30 -9.05 -16.97
N PRO A 56 6.05 -8.00 -16.17
CA PRO A 56 6.81 -7.75 -14.94
C PRO A 56 6.54 -8.77 -13.82
N ALA A 57 5.52 -9.62 -13.95
CA ALA A 57 5.19 -10.64 -12.94
C ALA A 57 5.91 -11.98 -13.17
N CYS A 58 6.08 -12.39 -14.42
CA CYS A 58 6.68 -13.69 -14.77
C CYS A 58 7.93 -13.58 -15.65
N GLY A 59 8.27 -12.38 -16.13
CA GLY A 59 9.37 -12.13 -17.07
C GLY A 59 9.10 -12.55 -18.51
N GLY A 60 7.99 -13.26 -18.78
CA GLY A 60 7.67 -13.77 -20.11
C GLY A 60 7.23 -12.68 -21.09
N ASP A 61 7.62 -12.84 -22.34
CA ASP A 61 7.22 -11.94 -23.43
C ASP A 61 5.78 -12.22 -23.87
N PHE A 62 5.04 -11.16 -24.15
CA PHE A 62 3.69 -11.26 -24.67
C PHE A 62 3.40 -10.13 -25.65
N THR A 63 2.49 -10.43 -26.57
CA THR A 63 2.05 -9.50 -27.59
C THR A 63 0.86 -8.70 -27.04
N ALA A 64 1.08 -7.42 -26.72
CA ALA A 64 0.01 -6.57 -26.21
C ALA A 64 -0.84 -6.03 -27.36
N ASN A 65 -2.15 -5.96 -27.14
CA ASN A 65 -3.02 -5.21 -28.04
C ASN A 65 -2.71 -3.71 -27.89
N PRO A 66 -2.22 -3.02 -28.93
CA PRO A 66 -1.83 -1.60 -28.86
C PRO A 66 -3.00 -0.66 -28.53
N ARG A 67 -4.26 -1.09 -28.69
CA ARG A 67 -5.44 -0.32 -28.27
C ARG A 67 -5.65 -0.36 -26.76
N LEU A 68 -5.10 -1.37 -26.08
CA LEU A 68 -5.24 -1.57 -24.65
C LEU A 68 -3.88 -1.34 -23.99
N ARG A 69 -3.85 -0.60 -22.88
CA ARG A 69 -2.63 -0.49 -22.06
C ARG A 69 -2.41 -1.77 -21.25
N GLN A 70 -2.16 -2.89 -21.93
CA GLN A 70 -1.94 -4.19 -21.30
C GLN A 70 -0.50 -4.30 -20.81
N VAL A 71 -0.33 -4.45 -19.50
CA VAL A 71 0.98 -4.55 -18.83
C VAL A 71 1.37 -5.99 -18.50
N TYR A 72 0.38 -6.87 -18.33
CA TYR A 72 0.58 -8.26 -17.95
C TYR A 72 0.14 -9.21 -19.06
N CYS A 73 0.88 -10.30 -19.22
CA CYS A 73 0.57 -11.33 -20.22
C CYS A 73 -0.77 -12.03 -19.96
N SER A 74 -1.25 -12.07 -18.70
CA SER A 74 -2.49 -12.75 -18.33
C SER A 74 -3.17 -12.12 -17.11
N PRO A 75 -4.48 -12.38 -16.90
CA PRO A 75 -5.18 -12.02 -15.67
C PRO A 75 -4.59 -12.67 -14.41
N ALA A 76 -3.97 -13.85 -14.54
CA ALA A 76 -3.27 -14.49 -13.43
C ALA A 76 -2.06 -13.66 -12.98
N CYS A 77 -1.17 -13.32 -13.92
CA CYS A 77 -0.01 -12.47 -13.65
C CYS A 77 -0.39 -11.09 -13.11
N ARG A 78 -1.52 -10.53 -13.55
CA ARG A 78 -2.06 -9.29 -12.98
C ARG A 78 -2.42 -9.45 -11.50
N ARG A 79 -3.16 -10.50 -11.14
CA ARG A 79 -3.55 -10.79 -9.75
C ARG A 79 -2.33 -11.08 -8.87
N ASP A 80 -1.34 -11.80 -9.40
CA ASP A 80 -0.12 -12.10 -8.66
C ASP A 80 0.68 -10.82 -8.39
N ALA A 81 0.82 -9.95 -9.39
CA ALA A 81 1.44 -8.65 -9.21
C ALA A 81 0.67 -7.75 -8.23
N GLU A 82 -0.67 -7.81 -8.21
CA GLU A 82 -1.50 -7.14 -7.20
C GLU A 82 -1.18 -7.66 -5.79
N LYS A 83 -1.19 -8.98 -5.58
CA LYS A 83 -0.83 -9.61 -4.31
C LYS A 83 0.59 -9.26 -3.83
N GLN A 84 1.57 -9.22 -4.73
CA GLN A 84 2.94 -8.83 -4.37
C GLN A 84 2.98 -7.39 -3.86
N ARG A 85 2.25 -6.46 -4.50
CA ARG A 85 2.18 -5.07 -4.03
C ARG A 85 1.48 -4.96 -2.68
N ASP A 86 0.42 -5.73 -2.45
CA ASP A 86 -0.25 -5.77 -1.14
C ASP A 86 0.69 -6.28 -0.07
N ARG A 87 1.38 -7.40 -0.32
CA ARG A 87 2.37 -7.94 0.59
C ARG A 87 3.49 -6.95 0.91
N GLN A 88 4.02 -6.23 -0.09
CA GLN A 88 5.03 -5.18 0.13
C GLN A 88 4.50 -4.04 1.02
N ARG A 89 3.23 -3.64 0.84
CA ARG A 89 2.59 -2.64 1.70
C ARG A 89 2.44 -3.14 3.13
N ASP A 90 2.06 -4.40 3.29
CA ASP A 90 1.88 -5.02 4.61
C ASP A 90 3.23 -5.21 5.32
N GLU A 91 4.27 -5.62 4.60
CA GLU A 91 5.64 -5.69 5.11
C GLU A 91 6.15 -4.30 5.53
N GLU A 92 5.92 -3.25 4.73
CA GLU A 92 6.26 -1.87 5.09
C GLU A 92 5.45 -1.39 6.31
N ARG A 93 4.17 -1.75 6.40
CA ARG A 93 3.34 -1.46 7.59
C ARG A 93 3.90 -2.16 8.82
N ALA A 94 4.23 -3.44 8.72
CA ALA A 94 4.83 -4.22 9.81
C ALA A 94 6.19 -3.63 10.24
N ARG A 95 7.02 -3.19 9.28
CA ARG A 95 8.28 -2.47 9.57
C ARG A 95 8.03 -1.21 10.39
N ARG A 96 7.01 -0.42 10.05
CA ARG A 96 6.67 0.80 10.81
C ARG A 96 6.14 0.52 12.20
N LEU A 97 5.43 -0.59 12.38
CA LEU A 97 4.88 -1.00 13.67
C LEU A 97 5.89 -1.78 14.54
N GLY A 98 7.08 -2.07 14.02
CA GLY A 98 8.08 -2.91 14.71
C GLY A 98 7.72 -4.40 14.73
N GLU A 99 6.67 -4.81 14.03
CA GLU A 99 6.19 -6.21 13.90
C GLU A 99 6.94 -6.96 12.80
N THR A 100 8.25 -6.78 12.70
CA THR A 100 9.05 -7.71 11.88
C THR A 100 9.15 -9.00 12.69
N LEU A 101 8.20 -9.92 12.52
CA LEU A 101 8.27 -11.28 13.07
C LEU A 101 9.61 -11.88 12.64
N ALA A 102 10.50 -12.01 13.63
CA ALA A 102 11.80 -12.69 13.68
C ALA A 102 12.60 -12.83 12.36
N PRO A 103 13.84 -12.31 12.28
CA PRO A 103 14.75 -12.72 11.21
C PRO A 103 14.93 -14.25 11.20
N PRO A 104 15.20 -14.88 10.04
CA PRO A 104 15.49 -16.30 9.98
C PRO A 104 16.63 -16.62 10.95
N ALA A 105 16.40 -17.61 11.81
CA ALA A 105 17.38 -18.06 12.80
C ALA A 105 18.71 -18.34 12.11
N MET A 106 19.72 -17.55 12.45
CA MET A 106 21.11 -17.79 12.06
C MET A 106 21.51 -19.21 12.51
N PRO A 107 22.14 -20.04 11.66
CA PRO A 107 22.68 -21.31 12.11
C PRO A 107 23.97 -21.06 12.91
N GLY A 108 24.00 -21.57 14.15
CA GLY A 108 25.26 -21.94 14.81
C GLY A 108 25.80 -20.95 15.83
N LEU A 109 25.15 -20.86 16.99
CA LEU A 109 25.88 -20.73 18.26
C LEU A 109 25.45 -21.89 19.17
N PRO A 110 26.39 -22.62 19.81
CA PRO A 110 26.05 -23.74 20.68
C PRO A 110 25.21 -23.24 21.86
N LEU A 111 24.05 -23.87 22.06
CA LEU A 111 23.22 -23.65 23.25
C LEU A 111 24.01 -24.08 24.50
N PRO A 112 24.00 -23.29 25.59
CA PRO A 112 24.53 -23.75 26.87
C PRO A 112 23.73 -24.96 27.39
N PRO A 113 24.35 -25.89 28.13
CA PRO A 113 23.70 -27.11 28.56
C PRO A 113 22.52 -26.81 29.49
N ARG A 114 21.41 -27.51 29.22
CA ARG A 114 20.18 -27.50 30.02
C ARG A 114 20.48 -27.90 31.46
N SER A 115 20.33 -26.96 32.38
CA SER A 115 20.13 -27.29 33.79
C SER A 115 18.73 -27.89 33.97
N THR A 116 18.69 -29.10 34.51
CA THR A 116 17.47 -29.81 34.90
C THR A 116 16.65 -28.98 35.90
N PRO A 117 15.33 -28.80 35.74
CA PRO A 117 14.52 -28.34 36.85
C PRO A 117 14.28 -29.50 37.82
N ARG A 118 14.87 -29.36 39.01
CA ARG A 118 14.62 -30.17 40.20
C ARG A 118 13.16 -29.96 40.63
N SER A 119 12.44 -31.06 40.75
CA SER A 119 11.12 -31.14 41.37
C SER A 119 11.17 -30.58 42.80
N GLY A 120 10.19 -29.74 43.15
CA GLY A 120 9.96 -29.33 44.53
C GLY A 120 9.30 -27.98 44.71
N SER A 121 8.02 -28.03 45.10
CA SER A 121 7.36 -27.10 46.03
C SER A 121 6.71 -25.84 45.45
N HIS A 122 5.38 -25.93 45.41
CA HIS A 122 4.42 -24.83 45.39
C HIS A 122 4.87 -23.65 46.26
N THR A 123 5.26 -22.55 45.61
CA THR A 123 5.17 -21.22 46.22
C THR A 123 3.77 -20.68 45.93
N ALA A 124 2.98 -20.56 47.00
CA ALA A 124 1.73 -19.83 47.00
C ALA A 124 1.96 -18.42 46.42
N VAL A 125 1.13 -18.05 45.44
CA VAL A 125 1.01 -16.67 44.98
C VAL A 125 0.45 -15.87 46.15
N PRO A 126 1.13 -14.86 46.70
CA PRO A 126 0.48 -13.96 47.64
C PRO A 126 -0.62 -13.22 46.88
N GLU A 127 -1.86 -13.41 47.31
CA GLU A 127 -3.04 -12.68 46.85
C GLU A 127 -2.76 -11.18 47.05
N ARG A 128 -2.46 -10.49 45.95
CA ARG A 128 -2.23 -9.04 45.97
C ARG A 128 -3.57 -8.35 46.09
N ASP A 129 -3.67 -7.44 47.06
CA ASP A 129 -4.83 -6.59 47.29
C ASP A 129 -5.22 -5.88 45.96
N PRO A 130 -6.47 -6.00 45.48
CA PRO A 130 -6.93 -5.41 44.22
C PRO A 130 -6.76 -3.89 44.10
N LEU A 131 -6.49 -3.21 45.22
CA LEU A 131 -6.27 -1.77 45.27
C LEU A 131 -4.79 -1.37 45.30
N GLU A 132 -3.85 -2.33 45.21
CA GLU A 132 -2.43 -2.01 45.17
C GLU A 132 -2.05 -1.28 43.87
N PRO A 133 -1.34 -0.14 43.96
CA PRO A 133 -0.96 0.65 42.81
C PRO A 133 -0.04 -0.16 41.87
N THR A 134 -0.51 -0.38 40.65
CA THR A 134 0.20 -1.22 39.65
C THR A 134 1.40 -0.50 39.05
N ALA A 135 1.37 0.84 39.02
CA ALA A 135 2.50 1.68 38.65
C ALA A 135 2.29 3.13 39.07
N THR A 136 3.38 3.87 39.32
CA THR A 136 3.36 5.34 39.51
C THR A 136 4.12 6.04 38.39
N ARG A 137 3.58 7.15 37.87
CA ARG A 137 4.24 8.03 36.89
C ARG A 137 4.05 9.50 37.24
N ASN A 138 5.04 10.33 36.94
CA ASN A 138 4.92 11.77 37.15
C ASN A 138 4.11 12.41 36.03
N CYS A 139 3.18 13.30 36.38
CA CYS A 139 2.38 14.04 35.41
C CYS A 139 3.30 14.91 34.53
N PRO A 140 3.16 14.89 33.19
CA PRO A 140 4.01 15.69 32.31
C PRO A 140 3.80 17.21 32.47
N HIS A 141 2.69 17.65 33.09
CA HIS A 141 2.34 19.07 33.23
C HIS A 141 2.87 19.73 34.51
N CYS A 142 2.86 19.00 35.63
CA CYS A 142 3.25 19.55 36.94
C CYS A 142 4.28 18.69 37.68
N GLN A 143 4.78 17.61 37.07
CA GLN A 143 5.73 16.64 37.63
C GLN A 143 5.32 15.97 38.96
N GLN A 144 4.08 16.13 39.40
CA GLN A 144 3.57 15.45 40.59
C GLN A 144 3.31 13.96 40.32
N PRO A 145 3.50 13.08 41.32
CA PRO A 145 3.31 11.64 41.15
C PRO A 145 1.82 11.30 40.98
N VAL A 146 1.53 10.46 39.98
CA VAL A 146 0.19 9.94 39.68
C VAL A 146 0.22 8.42 39.75
N THR A 147 -0.73 7.83 40.48
CA THR A 147 -0.90 6.39 40.66
C THR A 147 -1.83 5.82 39.59
N ILE A 148 -1.39 4.74 38.93
CA ILE A 148 -2.17 4.01 37.93
C ILE A 148 -2.68 2.72 38.59
N VAL A 149 -4.00 2.62 38.70
CA VAL A 149 -4.69 1.43 39.21
C VAL A 149 -5.24 0.66 38.01
N ALA A 150 -4.76 -0.57 37.81
CA ALA A 150 -5.32 -1.46 36.79
C ALA A 150 -6.48 -2.25 37.39
N LEU A 151 -7.71 -1.83 37.11
CA LEU A 151 -8.89 -2.61 37.45
C LEU A 151 -8.94 -3.84 36.53
N LEU A 152 -8.52 -5.00 37.06
CA LEU A 152 -8.65 -6.28 36.38
C LEU A 152 -10.14 -6.63 36.28
N ALA A 153 -10.79 -6.23 35.18
CA ALA A 153 -12.08 -6.78 34.82
C ALA A 153 -11.89 -8.27 34.47
N THR A 154 -12.67 -9.14 35.09
CA THR A 154 -12.65 -10.58 34.78
C THR A 154 -13.03 -10.79 33.31
N PRO A 155 -12.41 -11.76 32.61
CA PRO A 155 -12.68 -12.02 31.20
C PRO A 155 -14.15 -12.37 30.92
N GLU A 156 -14.88 -12.86 31.92
CA GLU A 156 -16.32 -13.14 31.85
C GLU A 156 -17.15 -11.88 31.52
N ALA A 157 -16.79 -10.72 32.08
CA ALA A 157 -17.50 -9.45 31.87
C ALA A 157 -17.21 -8.79 30.52
N ALA A 158 -16.15 -9.22 29.82
CA ALA A 158 -15.75 -8.69 28.52
C ALA A 158 -16.36 -9.45 27.32
N ARG A 159 -17.20 -10.47 27.56
CA ARG A 159 -17.84 -11.24 26.48
C ARG A 159 -19.07 -10.49 25.95
N PRO A 160 -19.07 -10.02 24.68
CA PRO A 160 -20.27 -9.47 24.08
C PRO A 160 -21.31 -10.58 23.92
N THR A 161 -22.49 -10.39 24.53
CA THR A 161 -23.63 -11.28 24.30
C THR A 161 -24.22 -10.98 22.93
N MET A 162 -24.10 -11.92 22.00
CA MET A 162 -24.72 -11.80 20.68
C MET A 162 -26.22 -12.12 20.79
N PRO A 163 -27.13 -11.27 20.27
CA PRO A 163 -28.54 -11.61 20.21
C PRO A 163 -28.74 -12.82 19.29
N ALA A 164 -29.17 -13.95 19.85
CA ALA A 164 -29.47 -15.20 19.14
C ALA A 164 -30.84 -15.16 18.42
N GLY A 165 -31.17 -14.03 17.81
CA GLY A 165 -32.40 -13.87 17.03
C GLY A 165 -32.23 -14.43 15.60
N PRO A 166 -33.32 -14.86 14.94
CA PRO A 166 -33.29 -15.40 13.57
C PRO A 166 -32.91 -14.37 12.48
N ASP A 167 -32.58 -13.13 12.86
CA ASP A 167 -32.34 -12.00 11.96
C ASP A 167 -30.88 -11.84 11.52
N VAL A 168 -29.99 -12.75 11.94
CA VAL A 168 -28.58 -12.73 11.53
C VAL A 168 -28.42 -13.45 10.19
N ILE A 169 -28.54 -12.72 9.08
CA ILE A 169 -28.35 -13.26 7.72
C ILE A 169 -26.85 -13.34 7.40
N PRO A 170 -26.25 -14.53 7.24
CA PRO A 170 -24.84 -14.66 6.90
C PRO A 170 -24.61 -14.26 5.44
N LEU A 171 -23.74 -13.27 5.21
CA LEU A 171 -23.27 -12.90 3.87
C LEU A 171 -22.45 -14.04 3.27
N ARG A 172 -23.06 -14.87 2.43
CA ARG A 172 -22.36 -15.90 1.65
C ARG A 172 -21.45 -15.23 0.63
N ARG A 173 -20.14 -15.48 0.71
CA ARG A 173 -19.21 -15.21 -0.39
C ARG A 173 -19.29 -16.36 -1.38
N THR A 174 -19.73 -16.07 -2.60
CA THR A 174 -19.72 -17.02 -3.71
C THR A 174 -18.29 -17.28 -4.21
N PRO A 175 -18.00 -18.51 -4.69
CA PRO A 175 -16.69 -18.91 -5.20
C PRO A 175 -16.30 -18.21 -6.53
#